data_AF-A0A7J9TN90-F1
#
_entry.id   AF-A0A7J9TN90-F1
#
_cell.length_a   1.000
_cell.length_b   1.000
_cell.length_c   1.000
_cell.angle_alpha   90.00
_cell.angle_beta   90.00
_cell.angle_gamma   90.00
#
_symmetry.space_group_name_H-M   'P 1'
#
loop_
_entity.id
_entity.type
_entity.pdbx_description
1 polymer ?
#
loop_
_entity_poly.entity_id
_entity_poly.type
_entity_poly.pdbx_seq_one_letter_code
_entity_poly.pdbx_strand_id
1 'polypeptide(L)' 'MDYQSTLVPIEVKYRNSVGVKDLKGLVNFCNKFDIQDAFVVTKTMLDEQYVGDVRIVFIPLWLFLLAF' A
#
# COMPACT_ATOMS: atom_id res chain seq x y z
N MET A 1 6.04 -16.07 -24.33
CA MET A 1 6.52 -15.14 -23.27
C MET A 1 5.81 -15.55 -22.01
N ASP A 2 6.54 -16.08 -21.03
CA ASP A 2 5.95 -16.37 -19.72
C ASP A 2 5.57 -15.05 -19.06
N TYR A 3 4.27 -14.82 -18.90
CA TYR A 3 3.77 -13.72 -18.09
C TYR A 3 4.02 -14.10 -16.63
N GLN A 4 5.11 -13.62 -16.04
CA GLN A 4 5.27 -13.70 -14.59
C GLN A 4 4.28 -12.73 -13.94
N SER A 5 3.26 -13.30 -13.30
CA SER A 5 2.31 -12.54 -12.50
C SER A 5 3.00 -12.05 -11.23
N THR A 6 3.08 -10.73 -11.03
CA THR A 6 3.58 -10.11 -9.80
C THR A 6 2.40 -9.77 -8.89
N LEU A 7 2.46 -10.16 -7.62
CA LEU A 7 1.45 -9.79 -6.61
C LEU A 7 1.70 -8.35 -6.17
N VAL A 8 0.67 -7.49 -6.31
CA VAL A 8 0.72 -6.08 -5.88
C VAL A 8 -0.32 -5.85 -4.79
N PRO A 9 0.09 -5.72 -3.51
CA PRO A 9 -0.82 -5.44 -2.40
C PRO A 9 -1.35 -4.00 -2.48
N ILE A 10 -2.67 -3.84 -2.55
CA ILE A 10 -3.34 -2.53 -2.53
C ILE A 10 -4.45 -2.54 -1.49
N GLU A 11 -4.46 -1.56 -0.59
CA GLU A 11 -5.55 -1.33 0.36
C GLU A 11 -6.10 0.09 0.23
N VAL A 12 -7.43 0.25 0.27
CA VAL A 12 -8.09 1.56 0.20
C VAL A 12 -8.56 1.96 1.59
N LYS A 13 -8.14 3.15 2.05
CA LYS A 13 -8.57 3.74 3.33
C LYS A 13 -9.02 5.19 3.12
N TYR A 14 -10.33 5.37 3.02
CA TYR A 14 -10.92 6.71 2.88
C TYR A 14 -11.07 7.40 4.25
N ARG A 15 -9.96 7.85 4.83
CA ARG A 15 -9.89 8.58 6.11
C ARG A 15 -8.89 9.74 5.99
N ASN A 16 -9.04 10.75 6.85
CA ASN A 16 -8.15 11.93 6.85
C ASN A 16 -6.73 11.60 7.37
N SER A 17 -6.60 10.55 8.19
CA SER A 17 -5.32 10.05 8.70
C SER A 17 -5.35 8.52 8.72
N VAL A 18 -4.27 7.88 8.30
CA VAL A 18 -4.08 6.42 8.36
C VAL A 18 -2.74 6.18 9.05
N GLY A 19 -2.75 5.44 10.15
CA GLY A 19 -1.52 5.07 10.85
C GLY A 19 -1.13 3.61 10.60
N VAL A 20 0.12 3.26 10.91
CA VAL A 20 0.65 1.89 10.79
C VAL A 20 -0.25 0.84 11.48
N LYS A 21 -0.84 1.18 12.63
CA LYS A 21 -1.76 0.30 13.36
C LYS A 21 -3.01 -0.10 12.55
N ASP A 22 -3.47 0.78 11.65
CA ASP A 22 -4.62 0.54 10.78
C ASP A 22 -4.26 -0.40 9.61
N LEU A 23 -2.97 -0.66 9.39
CA LEU A 23 -2.41 -1.42 8.27
C LEU A 23 -1.85 -2.78 8.67
N LYS A 24 -2.13 -3.26 9.89
CA LYS A 24 -1.65 -4.56 10.38
C LYS A 24 -2.05 -5.72 9.43
N GLY A 25 -3.23 -5.65 8.84
CA GLY A 25 -3.69 -6.64 7.85
C GLY A 25 -2.82 -6.66 6.59
N LEU A 26 -2.53 -5.49 6.03
CA LEU A 26 -1.67 -5.31 4.87
C LEU A 26 -0.24 -5.81 5.13
N VAL A 27 0.34 -5.42 6.27
CA VAL A 27 1.70 -5.86 6.66
C VAL A 27 1.74 -7.37 6.85
N ASN A 28 0.75 -7.97 7.53
CA ASN A 28 0.67 -9.41 7.69
C ASN A 28 0.53 -10.14 6.34
N PHE A 29 -0.20 -9.56 5.39
CA PHE A 29 -0.31 -10.10 4.03
C PHE A 29 1.06 -10.06 3.34
N CYS A 30 1.74 -8.92 3.37
CA CYS A 30 3.06 -8.76 2.75
C CYS A 30 4.08 -9.77 3.31
N ASN A 31 4.15 -9.91 4.63
CA ASN A 31 5.02 -10.88 5.30
C ASN A 31 4.68 -12.33 4.93
N LYS A 32 3.39 -12.66 4.77
CA LYS A 32 2.94 -14.02 4.41
C LYS A 32 3.36 -14.41 2.99
N PHE A 33 3.44 -13.43 2.08
CA PHE A 33 3.71 -13.65 0.67
C PHE A 33 5.11 -13.18 0.24
N ASP A 34 5.97 -12.82 1.20
CA ASP A 34 7.34 -12.32 0.98
C ASP A 34 7.38 -11.12 0.02
N ILE A 35 6.47 -10.15 0.23
CA ILE A 35 6.35 -8.93 -0.57
C ILE A 35 6.89 -7.73 0.23
N GLN A 36 7.75 -6.93 -0.39
CA GLN A 36 8.39 -5.77 0.26
C GLN A 36 7.68 -4.43 0.00
N ASP A 37 6.82 -4.37 -1.02
CA ASP A 37 6.13 -3.14 -1.43
C ASP A 37 4.62 -3.28 -1.28
N ALA A 38 4.01 -2.28 -0.65
CA ALA A 38 2.56 -2.20 -0.49
C ALA A 38 2.05 -0.78 -0.74
N PHE A 39 0.85 -0.67 -1.30
CA PHE A 39 0.23 0.61 -1.64
C PHE A 39 -1.05 0.82 -0.86
N VAL A 40 -1.20 2.02 -0.30
CA VAL A 40 -2.41 2.44 0.41
C VAL A 40 -3.00 3.65 -0.28
N VAL A 41 -4.17 3.48 -0.88
CA VAL A 41 -4.91 4.61 -1.45
C VAL A 41 -5.65 5.31 -0.32
N THR A 42 -5.28 6.56 -0.07
CA THR A 42 -5.84 7.39 0.99
C THR A 42 -6.69 8.53 0.44
N LYS A 43 -7.41 9.25 1.30
CA LYS A 43 -8.17 10.42 0.87
C LYS A 43 -7.27 11.56 0.39
N THR A 44 -6.19 11.87 1.12
CA THR A 44 -5.34 13.05 0.88
C THR A 44 -3.85 12.85 1.17
N MET A 45 -3.45 11.76 1.82
CA MET A 45 -2.07 11.56 2.30
C MET A 45 -1.17 11.06 1.16
N LEU A 46 -0.07 11.77 0.94
CA LEU A 46 1.05 11.37 0.10
C LEU A 46 2.26 11.22 1.01
N ASP A 47 2.69 9.99 1.25
CA ASP A 47 3.72 9.67 2.23
C ASP A 47 4.33 8.29 1.96
N GLU A 48 5.46 8.00 2.58
CA GLU A 48 6.11 6.69 2.56
C GLU A 48 6.53 6.31 3.98
N GLN A 49 6.19 5.09 4.41
CA GLN A 49 6.55 4.59 5.73
C GLN A 49 7.08 3.17 5.65
N TYR A 50 8.01 2.84 6.56
CA TYR A 50 8.56 1.49 6.70
C TYR A 50 8.00 0.83 7.95
N VAL A 51 7.55 -0.42 7.80
CA VAL A 51 7.10 -1.27 8.90
C VAL A 51 7.86 -2.58 8.85
N GLY A 52 9.00 -2.63 9.54
CA GLY A 52 10.00 -3.68 9.31
C GLY A 52 10.60 -3.50 7.92
N ASP A 53 10.61 -4.57 7.13
CA ASP A 53 11.13 -4.59 5.76
C ASP A 53 10.07 -4.22 4.69
N VAL A 54 8.82 -3.97 5.12
CA VAL A 54 7.73 -3.60 4.21
C VAL A 54 7.69 -2.09 4.04
N ARG A 55 7.91 -1.62 2.82
CA ARG A 55 7.67 -0.24 2.40
C ARG A 55 6.19 -0.05 2.06
N ILE A 56 5.57 0.92 2.71
CA ILE A 56 4.17 1.31 2.50
C ILE A 56 4.13 2.69 1.86
N VAL A 57 3.63 2.76 0.63
CA VAL A 57 3.43 4.02 -0.10
C VAL A 57 1.97 4.44 0.02
N PHE A 58 1.74 5.63 0.57
CA PHE A 58 0.43 6.25 0.65
C PHE A 58 0.20 7.14 -0.56
N ILE A 59 -0.87 6.85 -1.30
CA ILE A 59 -1.20 7.56 -2.54
C ILE A 59 -2.56 8.26 -2.34
N PRO A 60 -2.67 9.57 -2.53
CA PRO A 60 -3.96 10.24 -2.53
C PRO A 60 -4.86 9.70 -3.64
N LEU A 61 -6.16 9.53 -3.36
CA LEU A 61 -7.13 8.98 -4.30
C LEU A 61 -7.15 9.74 -5.62
N TRP A 62 -7.09 11.07 -5.58
CA TRP A 62 -7.07 11.88 -6.80
C TRP A 62 -5.84 11.61 -7.66
N LEU A 63 -4.68 11.34 -7.05
CA LEU A 63 -3.46 11.03 -7.80
C LEU A 63 -3.57 9.63 -8.41
N PHE A 64 -4.05 8.66 -7.65
CA PHE A 64 -4.29 7.30 -8.13
C PHE A 64 -5.24 7.27 -9.34
N LEU A 65 -6.31 8.08 -9.32
CA LEU A 65 -7.31 8.12 -10.40
C LEU A 65 -6.89 8.91 -11.64
N LEU A 66 -5.90 9.80 -11.52
CA LEU A 66 -5.53 10.73 -12.60
C LEU A 66 -4.15 10.46 -13.19
N ALA A 67 -3.31 9.66 -12.54
CA ALA A 67 -1.97 9.31 -13.01
C ALA A 67 -1.87 7.91 -13.63
N PHE A 68 -2.90 7.08 -13.50
CA PHE A 68 -2.98 5.70 -14.00
C PHE A 68 -4.29 5.50 -14.74
#